data_AF-A0A8J7IDR1-F1
#
_entry.id   AF-A0A8J7IDR1-F1
#
_cell.length_a   1.000
_cell.length_b   1.000
_cell.length_c   1.000
_cell.angle_alpha   90.00
_cell.angle_beta   90.00
_cell.angle_gamma   90.00
#
_symmetry.space_group_name_H-M   'P 1'
#
loop_
_entity.id
_entity.type
_entity.pdbx_description
1 polymer ?
#
loop_
_entity_poly.entity_id
_entity_poly.type
_entity_poly.pdbx_seq_one_letter_code
_entity_poly.pdbx_strand_id
1 'polypeptide(L)'
;MSNIAGKAYAMNVVTPSNPRITWINRLLFMAARGLPSNLMGLLGLSLIHFARWVILTPKDWPDLGQGKENLQNDYMLFCSNFNGTWDQYIDAFSDGIPSGLDLFWYSATKYPKSIPITPFKDYITFNQINTDYYYSATPGSAQRDIKTSLLIYDHVLQLTELQAKSTPEEFAAAYHKASFAMQIGLGDPGFGPVASLDTERADVNREKYVAASQAKFASQRDHAARKSTEEKPDA
;
A
#
# COMPACT_ATOMS: atom_id res chain seq x y z
N MET A 1 0.86 17.62 -9.27
CA MET A 1 0.70 16.51 -10.24
C MET A 1 0.08 15.33 -9.50
N SER A 2 -0.66 14.44 -10.17
CA SER A 2 -1.15 13.22 -9.53
C SER A 2 0.03 12.29 -9.17
N ASN A 3 -0.01 11.63 -8.00
CA ASN A 3 0.94 10.60 -7.59
C ASN A 3 0.85 9.30 -8.44
N ILE A 4 0.36 9.38 -9.67
CA ILE A 4 0.02 8.26 -10.55
C ILE A 4 0.80 8.39 -11.86
N ALA A 5 1.46 7.31 -12.27
CA ALA A 5 2.13 7.18 -13.56
C ALA A 5 1.71 5.85 -14.23
N GLY A 6 0.80 5.94 -15.20
CA GLY A 6 0.20 4.76 -15.85
C GLY A 6 -0.59 3.91 -14.87
N LYS A 7 -0.09 2.70 -14.55
CA LYS A 7 -0.69 1.77 -13.57
C LYS A 7 -0.10 1.87 -12.16
N ALA A 8 0.94 2.68 -11.98
CA ALA A 8 1.69 2.77 -10.74
C ALA A 8 1.28 3.99 -9.92
N TYR A 9 1.11 3.81 -8.62
CA TYR A 9 0.97 4.88 -7.63
C TYR A 9 2.29 5.04 -6.87
N ALA A 10 2.77 6.28 -6.74
CA ALA A 10 3.99 6.62 -6.01
C ALA A 10 3.65 7.31 -4.69
N MET A 11 4.00 6.65 -3.59
CA MET A 11 3.75 7.14 -2.24
C MET A 11 5.06 7.51 -1.54
N ASN A 12 5.07 8.70 -0.94
CA ASN A 12 6.13 9.15 -0.06
C ASN A 12 5.52 9.60 1.27
N VAL A 13 5.98 9.01 2.37
CA VAL A 13 5.49 9.30 3.71
C VAL A 13 6.67 9.70 4.57
N VAL A 14 6.57 10.84 5.25
CA VAL A 14 7.62 11.36 6.14
C VAL A 14 7.06 11.47 7.55
N THR A 15 7.55 10.62 8.46
CA THR A 15 7.06 10.58 9.84
C THR A 15 8.16 10.97 10.83
N PRO A 16 7.88 11.85 11.80
CA PRO A 16 8.84 12.17 12.85
C PRO A 16 9.08 10.95 13.74
N SER A 17 10.34 10.63 14.01
CA SER A 17 10.78 9.50 14.80
C SER A 17 11.61 9.96 16.00
N ASN A 18 11.41 9.31 17.15
CA ASN A 18 12.09 9.69 18.38
C ASN A 18 13.60 9.32 18.30
N PRO A 19 14.52 10.32 18.31
CA PRO A 19 15.96 10.08 18.12
C PRO A 19 16.58 9.14 19.16
N ARG A 20 15.97 9.02 20.35
CA ARG A 20 16.51 8.17 21.43
C ARG A 20 16.38 6.68 21.13
N ILE A 21 15.46 6.30 20.24
CA ILE A 21 15.13 4.90 19.94
C ILE A 21 15.25 4.54 18.45
N THR A 22 15.55 5.49 17.57
CA THR A 22 15.76 5.21 16.13
C THR A 22 16.90 4.23 15.84
N TRP A 23 17.88 4.12 16.74
CA TRP A 23 18.93 3.10 16.65
C TRP A 23 18.37 1.67 16.72
N ILE A 24 17.27 1.45 17.45
CA ILE A 24 16.56 0.16 17.49
C ILE A 24 15.97 -0.12 16.12
N ASN A 25 15.27 0.84 15.51
CA ASN A 25 14.76 0.69 14.14
C ASN A 25 15.87 0.37 13.13
N ARG A 26 17.05 1.01 13.25
CA ARG A 26 18.21 0.67 12.41
C ARG A 26 18.61 -0.79 12.56
N LEU A 27 18.66 -1.31 13.79
CA LEU A 27 18.98 -2.70 14.06
C LEU A 27 17.91 -3.66 13.52
N LEU A 28 16.63 -3.31 13.69
CA LEU A 28 15.51 -4.07 13.13
C LEU A 28 15.59 -4.14 11.60
N PHE A 29 15.92 -3.05 10.91
CA PHE A 29 16.13 -3.06 9.46
C PHE A 29 17.36 -3.87 9.04
N MET A 30 18.45 -3.83 9.81
CA MET A 30 19.62 -4.69 9.54
C MET A 30 19.26 -6.17 9.67
N ALA A 31 18.53 -6.56 10.72
CA ALA A 31 18.07 -7.92 10.92
C ALA A 31 17.08 -8.38 9.83
N ALA A 32 16.10 -7.53 9.47
CA ALA A 32 15.12 -7.83 8.44
C ALA A 32 15.76 -8.06 7.06
N ARG A 33 16.85 -7.34 6.73
CA ARG A 33 17.64 -7.59 5.51
C ARG A 33 18.35 -8.95 5.51
N GLY A 34 18.70 -9.47 6.69
CA GLY A 34 19.33 -10.79 6.83
C GLY A 34 18.35 -11.97 6.88
N LEU A 35 17.05 -11.71 7.07
CA LEU A 35 16.00 -12.72 7.25
C LEU A 35 14.79 -12.46 6.32
N PRO A 36 14.95 -12.67 4.99
CA PRO A 36 13.95 -12.31 3.99
C PRO A 36 12.63 -13.09 4.10
N SER A 37 12.62 -14.23 4.81
CA SER A 37 11.40 -15.01 5.09
C SER A 37 10.36 -14.22 5.87
N ASN A 38 10.77 -13.26 6.69
CA ASN A 38 9.85 -12.39 7.45
C ASN A 38 9.13 -11.37 6.56
N LEU A 39 9.53 -11.24 5.30
CA LEU A 39 8.93 -10.36 4.29
C LEU A 39 8.11 -11.15 3.25
N MET A 40 8.01 -12.48 3.37
CA MET A 40 7.32 -13.35 2.41
C MET A 40 5.83 -13.03 2.24
N GLY A 41 5.14 -12.64 3.32
CA GLY A 41 3.75 -12.20 3.26
C GLY A 41 3.53 -11.01 2.31
N LEU A 42 4.54 -10.14 2.18
CA LEU A 42 4.54 -9.00 1.28
C LEU A 42 4.74 -9.38 -0.20
N LEU A 43 5.53 -10.42 -0.46
CA LEU A 43 5.82 -10.92 -1.81
C LEU A 43 4.60 -11.60 -2.46
N GLY A 44 3.71 -12.19 -1.65
CA GLY A 44 2.52 -12.90 -2.11
C GLY A 44 1.52 -12.03 -2.86
N LEU A 45 1.47 -10.72 -2.56
CA LEU A 45 0.51 -9.79 -3.17
C LEU A 45 0.91 -9.34 -4.58
N SER A 46 2.19 -9.46 -4.95
CA SER A 46 2.71 -9.17 -6.30
C SER A 46 2.21 -7.86 -6.93
N LEU A 47 2.04 -6.82 -6.09
CA LEU A 47 1.57 -5.49 -6.51
C LEU A 47 2.61 -4.39 -6.28
N ILE A 48 3.67 -4.67 -5.51
CA ILE A 48 4.69 -3.71 -5.13
C ILE A 48 5.85 -3.81 -6.13
N HIS A 49 6.23 -2.68 -6.73
CA HIS A 49 7.44 -2.56 -7.54
C HIS A 49 8.65 -2.26 -6.66
N PHE A 50 8.46 -1.38 -5.68
CA PHE A 50 9.53 -0.88 -4.83
C PHE A 50 8.95 -0.43 -3.50
N ALA A 51 9.65 -0.73 -2.41
CA ALA A 51 9.36 -0.21 -1.08
C ALA A 51 10.68 0.00 -0.33
N ARG A 52 10.86 1.17 0.27
CA ARG A 52 12.09 1.52 0.98
C ARG A 52 11.81 2.42 2.18
N TRP A 53 12.42 2.06 3.29
CA TRP A 53 12.49 2.86 4.50
C TRP A 53 13.87 3.48 4.63
N VAL A 54 13.91 4.77 4.96
CA VAL A 54 15.13 5.53 5.16
C VAL A 54 14.98 6.34 6.44
N ILE A 55 15.94 6.18 7.35
CA ILE A 55 16.01 7.02 8.56
C ILE A 55 16.92 8.20 8.25
N LEU A 56 16.34 9.40 8.29
CA LEU A 56 17.00 10.68 8.13
C LEU A 56 17.22 11.29 9.51
N THR A 57 18.47 11.63 9.83
CA THR A 57 18.82 12.38 11.03
C THR A 57 18.90 13.88 10.70
N PRO A 58 18.87 14.80 11.69
CA PRO A 58 18.94 16.24 11.43
C PRO A 58 20.09 16.68 10.51
N LYS A 59 21.22 15.98 10.55
CA LYS A 59 22.40 16.25 9.70
C LYS A 59 22.26 15.80 8.24
N ASP A 60 21.31 14.94 7.93
CA ASP A 60 21.12 14.38 6.58
C ASP A 60 20.25 15.29 5.69
N TRP A 61 19.64 16.33 6.28
CA TRP A 61 18.82 17.30 5.56
C TRP A 61 19.68 18.25 4.72
N PRO A 62 19.30 18.49 3.45
CA PRO A 62 20.08 19.34 2.56
C PRO A 62 19.95 20.82 2.93
N ASP A 63 21.06 21.54 2.83
CA ASP A 63 21.08 23.01 2.80
C ASP A 63 21.21 23.45 1.33
N LEU A 64 20.11 23.93 0.76
CA LEU A 64 20.00 24.40 -0.62
C LEU A 64 20.17 25.93 -0.71
N GLY A 65 20.72 26.56 0.33
CA GLY A 65 20.87 28.01 0.47
C GLY A 65 19.88 28.65 1.43
N GLN A 66 18.96 27.87 2.03
CA GLN A 66 18.04 28.33 3.08
C GLN A 66 18.65 28.29 4.49
N GLY A 67 19.83 27.70 4.65
CA GLY A 67 20.47 27.44 5.94
C GLY A 67 20.08 26.08 6.51
N LYS A 68 20.80 25.64 7.54
CA LYS A 68 20.53 24.36 8.21
C LYS A 68 19.23 24.41 9.01
N GLU A 69 18.40 23.38 8.80
CA GLU A 69 17.18 23.17 9.56
C GLU A 69 17.47 22.87 11.04
N ASN A 70 16.66 23.42 11.95
CA ASN A 70 16.73 23.11 13.38
C ASN A 70 15.68 22.05 13.74
N LEU A 71 16.06 20.78 13.59
CA LEU A 71 15.17 19.64 13.78
C LEU A 71 15.41 18.95 15.12
N GLN A 72 14.33 18.69 15.85
CA GLN A 72 14.37 17.98 17.14
C GLN A 72 14.19 16.46 17.01
N ASN A 73 13.74 15.99 15.84
CA ASN A 73 13.44 14.60 15.58
C ASN A 73 14.32 14.05 14.46
N ASP A 74 14.51 12.73 14.49
CA ASP A 74 14.85 11.98 13.29
C ASP A 74 13.55 11.83 12.46
N TYR A 75 13.68 11.43 11.20
CA TYR A 75 12.54 11.23 10.32
C TYR A 75 12.64 9.90 9.59
N MET A 76 11.52 9.18 9.52
CA MET A 76 11.40 8.02 8.66
C MET A 76 10.77 8.46 7.35
N LEU A 77 11.53 8.36 6.26
CA LEU A 77 11.04 8.46 4.90
C LEU A 77 10.71 7.06 4.41
N PHE A 78 9.43 6.83 4.11
CA PHE A 78 8.96 5.64 3.42
C PHE A 78 8.60 6.00 1.98
N CYS A 79 9.25 5.32 1.03
CA CYS A 79 8.97 5.43 -0.39
C CYS A 79 8.41 4.11 -0.89
N SER A 80 7.26 4.14 -1.57
CA SER A 80 6.70 2.95 -2.20
C SER A 80 6.11 3.24 -3.58
N ASN A 81 6.23 2.26 -4.46
CA ASN A 81 5.55 2.23 -5.74
C ASN A 81 4.83 0.89 -5.90
N PHE A 82 3.54 0.96 -6.20
CA PHE A 82 2.68 -0.20 -6.33
C PHE A 82 1.59 -0.01 -7.38
N ASN A 83 0.98 -1.13 -7.79
CA ASN A 83 -0.24 -1.13 -8.59
C ASN A 83 -1.49 -1.15 -7.70
N GLY A 84 -2.50 -0.40 -8.10
CA GLY A 84 -3.78 -0.31 -7.39
C GLY A 84 -3.96 1.02 -6.65
N THR A 85 -5.04 1.10 -5.89
CA THR A 85 -5.36 2.26 -5.06
C THR A 85 -4.62 2.26 -3.73
N TRP A 86 -4.58 3.42 -3.08
CA TRP A 86 -4.10 3.53 -1.71
C TRP A 86 -4.82 2.57 -0.76
N ASP A 87 -6.16 2.50 -0.84
CA ASP A 87 -6.95 1.60 0.01
C ASP A 87 -6.61 0.13 -0.22
N GLN A 88 -6.57 -0.32 -1.48
CA GLN A 88 -6.19 -1.70 -1.80
C GLN A 88 -4.79 -2.04 -1.30
N TYR A 89 -3.86 -1.09 -1.42
CA TYR A 89 -2.50 -1.26 -0.97
C TYR A 89 -2.45 -1.40 0.55
N ILE A 90 -3.01 -0.45 1.29
CA ILE A 90 -2.88 -0.43 2.75
C ILE A 90 -3.67 -1.56 3.41
N ASP A 91 -4.82 -1.95 2.84
CA ASP A 91 -5.59 -3.12 3.28
C ASP A 91 -4.74 -4.39 3.11
N ALA A 92 -4.13 -4.57 1.94
CA ALA A 92 -3.27 -5.71 1.67
C ALA A 92 -2.02 -5.76 2.58
N PHE A 93 -1.47 -4.60 2.95
CA PHE A 93 -0.35 -4.49 3.89
C PHE A 93 -0.76 -4.80 5.34
N SER A 94 -1.90 -4.28 5.77
CA SER A 94 -2.46 -4.52 7.12
C SER A 94 -2.83 -5.98 7.32
N ASP A 95 -3.38 -6.65 6.29
CA ASP A 95 -3.76 -8.06 6.35
C ASP A 95 -2.55 -8.99 6.21
N GLY A 96 -1.59 -8.64 5.35
CA GLY A 96 -0.46 -9.51 5.03
C GLY A 96 0.64 -9.55 6.07
N ILE A 97 0.96 -8.41 6.72
CA ILE A 97 2.10 -8.27 7.65
C ILE A 97 1.88 -7.21 8.77
N PRO A 98 0.81 -7.28 9.56
CA PRO A 98 0.51 -6.24 10.56
C PRO A 98 1.64 -6.03 11.57
N SER A 99 2.24 -7.12 12.08
CA SER A 99 3.39 -7.05 12.99
C SER A 99 4.66 -6.48 12.34
N GLY A 100 4.81 -6.64 11.02
CA GLY A 100 5.94 -6.09 10.26
C GLY A 100 5.84 -4.57 10.12
N LEU A 101 4.64 -4.03 9.90
CA LEU A 101 4.41 -2.59 9.84
C LEU A 101 4.73 -1.91 11.17
N ASP A 102 4.27 -2.50 12.27
CA ASP A 102 4.55 -1.99 13.62
C ASP A 102 6.05 -1.97 13.92
N LEU A 103 6.79 -2.94 13.40
CA LEU A 103 8.24 -2.99 13.50
C LEU A 103 8.90 -1.81 12.77
N PHE A 104 8.44 -1.48 11.57
CA PHE A 104 9.03 -0.43 10.75
C PHE A 104 8.72 0.97 11.27
N TRP A 105 7.53 1.20 11.85
CA TRP A 105 7.14 2.46 12.48
C TRP A 105 7.35 2.51 14.00
N TYR A 106 8.08 1.54 14.57
CA TYR A 106 8.24 1.43 16.02
C TYR A 106 8.73 2.72 16.71
N SER A 107 9.68 3.44 16.09
CA SER A 107 10.20 4.71 16.61
C SER A 107 9.36 5.94 16.25
N ALA A 108 8.31 5.80 15.45
CA ALA A 108 7.54 6.91 14.92
C ALA A 108 6.61 7.52 15.97
N THR A 109 6.62 8.85 16.03
CA THR A 109 5.85 9.62 17.00
C THR A 109 4.38 9.56 16.66
N LYS A 110 3.54 9.27 17.67
CA LYS A 110 2.07 9.15 17.56
C LYS A 110 1.58 8.07 16.58
N TYR A 111 2.44 7.11 16.22
CA TYR A 111 2.03 5.98 15.38
C TYR A 111 0.92 5.16 16.09
N PRO A 112 -0.25 4.97 15.44
CA PRO A 112 -1.42 4.36 16.10
C PRO A 112 -1.42 2.82 16.08
N LYS A 113 -0.33 2.19 15.62
CA LYS A 113 -0.27 0.77 15.20
C LYS A 113 -1.00 0.52 13.88
N SER A 114 -0.69 -0.61 13.26
CA SER A 114 -1.25 -1.03 11.96
C SER A 114 -2.70 -1.48 12.05
N ILE A 115 -3.12 -1.95 13.22
CA ILE A 115 -4.49 -2.39 13.53
C ILE A 115 -4.98 -1.61 14.77
N PRO A 116 -6.17 -0.99 14.72
CA PRO A 116 -7.13 -0.96 13.61
C PRO A 116 -6.67 -0.11 12.42
N ILE A 117 -7.15 -0.45 11.21
CA ILE A 117 -6.65 0.12 9.96
C ILE A 117 -7.00 1.60 9.75
N THR A 118 -8.16 2.07 10.22
CA THR A 118 -8.61 3.45 9.97
C THR A 118 -7.67 4.50 10.60
N PRO A 119 -7.33 4.43 11.90
CA PRO A 119 -6.34 5.35 12.47
C PRO A 119 -4.98 5.29 11.76
N PHE A 120 -4.58 4.11 11.26
CA PHE A 120 -3.35 3.95 10.51
C PHE A 120 -3.42 4.65 9.15
N LYS A 121 -4.52 4.50 8.40
CA LYS A 121 -4.78 5.24 7.16
C LYS A 121 -4.72 6.75 7.39
N ASP A 122 -5.37 7.24 8.44
CA ASP A 122 -5.38 8.66 8.79
C ASP A 122 -3.96 9.17 9.09
N TYR A 123 -3.20 8.39 9.87
CA TYR A 123 -1.81 8.72 10.21
C TYR A 123 -0.92 8.78 8.97
N ILE A 124 -1.00 7.80 8.06
CA ILE A 124 -0.18 7.79 6.84
C ILE A 124 -0.58 8.94 5.91
N THR A 125 -1.88 9.15 5.71
CA THR A 125 -2.40 10.23 4.85
C THR A 125 -1.95 11.60 5.36
N PHE A 126 -2.00 11.81 6.68
CA PHE A 126 -1.52 13.06 7.30
C PHE A 126 -0.03 13.32 7.07
N ASN A 127 0.79 12.26 7.10
CA ASN A 127 2.24 12.34 6.94
C ASN A 127 2.70 12.15 5.48
N GLN A 128 1.76 12.03 4.54
CA GLN A 128 2.07 11.83 3.13
C GLN A 128 2.46 13.17 2.49
N ILE A 129 3.53 13.14 1.70
CA ILE A 129 3.93 14.27 0.86
C ILE A 129 3.62 13.97 -0.61
N ASN A 130 3.30 15.01 -1.37
CA ASN A 130 3.10 14.87 -2.82
C ASN A 130 4.41 14.47 -3.51
N THR A 131 4.30 13.56 -4.47
CA THR A 131 5.43 13.08 -5.25
C THR A 131 5.57 13.92 -6.50
N ASP A 132 6.57 14.81 -6.53
CA ASP A 132 6.83 15.68 -7.69
C ASP A 132 7.48 14.92 -8.85
N TYR A 133 8.38 13.98 -8.54
CA TYR A 133 9.06 13.17 -9.54
C TYR A 133 9.30 11.76 -9.01
N TYR A 134 9.03 10.77 -9.86
CA TYR A 134 9.37 9.38 -9.61
C TYR A 134 9.73 8.69 -10.93
N TYR A 135 10.84 7.95 -10.94
CA TYR A 135 11.28 7.22 -12.12
C TYR A 135 10.56 5.87 -12.23
N SER A 136 9.89 5.64 -13.37
CA SER A 136 9.32 4.34 -13.72
C SER A 136 9.95 3.83 -15.01
N ALA A 137 10.62 2.67 -14.96
CA ALA A 137 11.25 2.07 -16.14
C ALA A 137 10.25 1.49 -17.14
N THR A 138 9.04 1.16 -16.67
CA THR A 138 7.97 0.55 -17.47
C THR A 138 6.64 1.29 -17.24
N PRO A 139 6.53 2.56 -17.68
CA PRO A 139 5.31 3.33 -17.51
C PRO A 139 4.11 2.62 -18.12
N GLY A 140 3.05 2.46 -17.33
CA GLY A 140 1.82 1.80 -17.78
C GLY A 140 1.81 0.27 -17.72
N SER A 141 2.89 -0.36 -17.26
CA SER A 141 2.89 -1.79 -16.95
C SER A 141 2.76 -2.02 -15.45
N ALA A 142 1.94 -2.99 -15.06
CA ALA A 142 1.90 -3.52 -13.71
C ALA A 142 3.01 -4.56 -13.49
N GLN A 143 3.33 -4.84 -12.24
CA GLN A 143 4.30 -5.89 -11.89
C GLN A 143 3.93 -7.24 -12.55
N ARG A 144 2.62 -7.55 -12.61
CA ARG A 144 2.10 -8.74 -13.28
C ARG A 144 2.34 -8.70 -14.79
N ASP A 145 2.12 -7.56 -15.45
CA ASP A 145 2.35 -7.42 -16.90
C ASP A 145 3.83 -7.67 -17.23
N ILE A 146 4.75 -7.17 -16.41
CA ILE A 146 6.20 -7.36 -16.59
C ILE A 146 6.56 -8.85 -16.43
N LYS A 147 6.09 -9.48 -15.35
CA LYS A 147 6.33 -10.92 -15.09
C LYS A 147 5.77 -11.79 -16.22
N THR A 148 4.57 -11.50 -16.70
CA THR A 148 3.97 -12.25 -17.79
C THR A 148 4.68 -11.99 -19.12
N SER A 149 5.15 -10.77 -19.37
CA SER A 149 5.95 -10.48 -20.58
C SER A 149 7.24 -11.29 -20.61
N LEU A 150 7.94 -11.42 -19.47
CA LEU A 150 9.13 -12.27 -19.36
C LEU A 150 8.80 -13.75 -19.55
N LEU A 151 7.70 -14.23 -18.95
CA LEU A 151 7.22 -15.61 -19.13
C LEU A 151 6.88 -15.90 -20.60
N ILE A 152 6.23 -14.95 -21.29
CA ILE A 152 5.92 -15.06 -22.72
C ILE A 152 7.21 -15.13 -23.54
N TYR A 153 8.17 -14.26 -23.25
CA TYR A 153 9.46 -14.27 -23.93
C TYR A 153 10.16 -15.63 -23.81
N ASP A 154 10.23 -16.19 -22.60
CA ASP A 154 10.85 -17.51 -22.37
C ASP A 154 10.12 -18.63 -23.14
N HIS A 155 8.79 -18.62 -23.15
CA HIS A 155 8.01 -19.61 -23.90
C HIS A 155 8.16 -19.45 -25.42
N VAL A 156 8.23 -18.22 -25.94
CA VAL A 156 8.46 -17.98 -27.36
C VAL A 156 9.84 -18.51 -27.79
N LEU A 157 10.88 -18.32 -26.98
CA LEU A 157 12.20 -18.89 -27.25
C LEU A 157 12.15 -20.43 -27.27
N GLN A 158 11.53 -21.05 -26.27
CA GLN A 158 11.38 -22.51 -26.19
C GLN A 158 10.61 -23.08 -27.40
N LEU A 159 9.51 -22.43 -27.78
CA LEU A 159 8.71 -22.84 -28.93
C LEU A 159 9.50 -22.68 -30.24
N THR A 160 10.29 -21.62 -30.37
CA THR A 160 11.15 -21.39 -31.56
C THR A 160 12.19 -22.50 -31.70
N GLU A 161 12.84 -22.91 -30.60
CA GLU A 161 13.79 -24.03 -30.62
C GLU A 161 13.11 -25.38 -30.94
N LEU A 162 11.91 -25.59 -30.41
CA LEU A 162 11.14 -26.82 -30.64
C LEU A 162 10.66 -26.90 -32.09
N GLN A 163 10.23 -25.79 -32.68
CA GLN A 163 9.74 -25.72 -34.06
C GLN A 163 10.77 -26.25 -35.07
N ALA A 164 12.07 -26.04 -34.81
CA ALA A 164 13.14 -26.53 -35.67
C ALA A 164 13.37 -28.05 -35.58
N LYS A 165 12.78 -28.74 -34.61
CA LYS A 165 13.12 -30.13 -34.24
C LYS A 165 11.91 -31.07 -34.09
N SER A 166 10.69 -30.57 -34.27
CA SER A 166 9.45 -31.30 -33.95
C SER A 166 8.50 -31.40 -35.13
N THR A 167 7.56 -32.33 -35.06
CA THR A 167 6.46 -32.39 -36.04
C THR A 167 5.43 -31.28 -35.79
N PRO A 168 4.58 -30.93 -36.77
CA PRO A 168 3.50 -29.96 -36.57
C PRO A 168 2.58 -30.28 -35.38
N GLU A 169 2.30 -31.56 -35.14
CA GLU A 169 1.43 -32.03 -34.05
C GLU A 169 2.09 -31.83 -32.68
N GLU A 170 3.37 -32.16 -32.57
CA GLU A 170 4.17 -31.94 -31.36
C GLU A 170 4.28 -30.45 -31.04
N PHE A 171 4.54 -29.62 -32.05
CA PHE A 171 4.57 -28.17 -31.90
C PHE A 171 3.22 -27.62 -31.45
N ALA A 172 2.11 -28.06 -32.06
CA ALA A 172 0.77 -27.62 -31.69
C ALA A 172 0.45 -27.96 -30.22
N ALA A 173 0.77 -29.16 -29.76
CA ALA A 173 0.57 -29.56 -28.37
C ALA A 173 1.39 -28.69 -27.40
N ALA A 174 2.66 -28.41 -27.73
CA ALA A 174 3.51 -27.53 -26.93
C ALA A 174 3.00 -26.08 -26.91
N TYR A 175 2.54 -25.57 -28.05
CA TYR A 175 1.94 -24.23 -28.17
C TYR A 175 0.69 -24.09 -27.31
N HIS A 176 -0.20 -25.07 -27.31
CA HIS A 176 -1.39 -25.05 -26.46
C HIS A 176 -1.04 -25.02 -24.97
N LYS A 177 -0.05 -25.82 -24.55
CA LYS A 177 0.44 -25.83 -23.16
C LYS A 177 1.03 -24.49 -22.77
N ALA A 178 1.87 -23.89 -23.62
CA ALA A 178 2.44 -22.57 -23.39
C ALA A 178 1.34 -21.49 -23.31
N SER A 179 0.39 -21.50 -24.24
CA SER A 179 -0.73 -20.54 -24.27
C SER A 179 -1.55 -20.59 -22.99
N PHE A 180 -1.85 -21.79 -22.47
CA PHE A 180 -2.54 -21.98 -21.20
C PHE A 180 -1.75 -21.40 -20.02
N ALA A 181 -0.42 -21.53 -20.01
CA ALA A 181 0.43 -20.97 -18.96
C ALA A 181 0.49 -19.43 -19.03
N MET A 182 0.47 -18.84 -20.23
CA MET A 182 0.62 -17.40 -20.44
C MET A 182 -0.68 -16.59 -20.26
N GLN A 183 -1.85 -17.22 -20.37
CA GLN A 183 -3.15 -16.53 -20.38
C GLN A 183 -3.45 -15.68 -19.12
N ILE A 184 -2.79 -15.97 -17.99
CA ILE A 184 -3.09 -15.37 -16.68
C ILE A 184 -2.67 -13.89 -16.55
N GLY A 185 -1.96 -13.33 -17.52
CA GLY A 185 -1.43 -11.97 -17.41
C GLY A 185 -1.30 -11.20 -18.74
N LEU A 186 -2.19 -11.45 -19.68
CA LEU A 186 -2.33 -10.67 -20.91
C LEU A 186 -3.08 -9.35 -20.64
N GLY A 187 -2.55 -8.53 -19.74
CA GLY A 187 -3.11 -7.22 -19.41
C GLY A 187 -2.76 -6.16 -20.45
N ASP A 188 -3.63 -5.15 -20.60
CA ASP A 188 -3.40 -4.03 -21.52
C ASP A 188 -2.49 -2.96 -20.88
N PRO A 189 -1.35 -2.56 -21.49
CA PRO A 189 -0.53 -1.47 -20.98
C PRO A 189 -1.27 -0.13 -20.95
N GLY A 190 -0.82 0.81 -20.12
CA GLY A 190 -1.32 2.18 -20.12
C GLY A 190 -1.85 2.61 -18.76
N PHE A 191 -3.09 3.08 -18.69
CA PHE A 191 -3.67 3.56 -17.44
C PHE A 191 -4.14 2.39 -16.56
N GLY A 192 -3.92 2.50 -15.26
CA GLY A 192 -4.49 1.56 -14.30
C GLY A 192 -6.02 1.58 -14.36
N PRO A 193 -6.70 0.46 -14.08
CA PRO A 193 -8.14 0.50 -13.87
C PRO A 193 -8.44 1.49 -12.75
N VAL A 194 -9.33 2.44 -13.03
CA VAL A 194 -9.82 3.37 -12.01
C VAL A 194 -10.62 2.56 -11.00
N ALA A 195 -10.37 2.78 -9.71
CA ALA A 195 -11.16 2.18 -8.65
C ALA A 195 -12.65 2.44 -8.93
N SER A 196 -13.50 1.43 -8.77
CA SER A 196 -14.92 1.70 -8.79
C SER A 196 -15.25 2.69 -7.67
N LEU A 197 -15.83 3.83 -8.06
CA LEU A 197 -16.35 4.83 -7.13
C LEU A 197 -17.69 4.40 -6.52
N ASP A 198 -18.19 3.19 -6.83
CA ASP A 198 -19.53 2.76 -6.42
C ASP A 198 -19.64 2.65 -4.90
N THR A 199 -18.58 2.21 -4.21
CA THR A 199 -18.56 2.13 -2.74
C THR A 199 -18.59 3.52 -2.11
N GLU A 200 -17.70 4.42 -2.53
CA GLU A 200 -17.68 5.81 -2.03
C GLU A 200 -19.01 6.53 -2.33
N ARG A 201 -19.54 6.37 -3.54
CA ARG A 201 -20.85 6.92 -3.93
C ARG A 201 -21.97 6.32 -3.09
N ALA A 202 -21.96 5.01 -2.83
CA ALA A 202 -22.94 4.35 -1.98
C ALA A 202 -22.87 4.86 -0.53
N ASP A 203 -21.67 5.14 -0.01
CA ASP A 203 -21.49 5.68 1.33
C ASP A 203 -21.96 7.12 1.43
N VAL A 204 -21.60 7.99 0.46
CA VAL A 204 -22.13 9.36 0.34
C VAL A 204 -23.67 9.34 0.25
N ASN A 205 -24.24 8.43 -0.55
CA ASN A 205 -25.69 8.30 -0.68
C ASN A 205 -26.36 7.81 0.62
N ARG A 206 -25.67 6.96 1.41
CA ARG A 206 -26.16 6.45 2.70
C ARG A 206 -25.98 7.42 3.86
N GLU A 207 -25.09 8.40 3.75
CA GLU A 207 -24.72 9.32 4.82
C GLU A 207 -25.94 10.03 5.43
N LYS A 208 -26.86 10.52 4.58
CA LYS A 208 -28.12 11.15 5.03
C LYS A 208 -29.00 10.20 5.84
N TYR A 209 -29.09 8.94 5.41
CA TYR A 209 -29.87 7.92 6.11
C TYR A 209 -29.23 7.56 7.45
N VAL A 210 -27.93 7.37 7.48
CA VAL A 210 -27.16 7.08 8.71
C VAL A 210 -27.30 8.22 9.72
N ALA A 211 -27.13 9.47 9.28
CA ALA A 211 -27.27 10.66 10.13
C ALA A 211 -28.69 10.77 10.72
N ALA A 212 -29.74 10.57 9.90
CA ALA A 212 -31.12 10.57 10.36
C ALA A 212 -31.39 9.45 11.38
N SER A 213 -30.85 8.25 11.13
CA SER A 213 -30.97 7.12 12.04
C SER A 213 -30.26 7.39 13.38
N GLN A 214 -29.05 7.94 13.35
CA GLN A 214 -28.32 8.32 14.56
C GLN A 214 -29.03 9.41 15.37
N ALA A 215 -29.59 10.43 14.71
CA ALA A 215 -30.37 11.47 15.38
C ALA A 215 -31.61 10.87 16.08
N LYS A 216 -32.30 9.93 15.43
CA LYS A 216 -33.42 9.20 16.02
C LYS A 216 -32.97 8.39 17.24
N PHE A 217 -31.89 7.62 17.15
CA PHE A 217 -31.36 6.86 18.29
C PHE A 217 -30.93 7.76 19.44
N ALA A 218 -30.30 8.91 19.16
CA ALA A 218 -29.94 9.88 20.19
C ALA A 218 -31.19 10.37 20.94
N SER A 219 -32.26 10.76 20.21
CA SER A 219 -33.51 11.20 20.83
C SER A 219 -34.17 10.12 21.71
N GLN A 220 -34.11 8.86 21.28
CA GLN A 220 -34.63 7.72 22.05
C GLN A 220 -33.83 7.47 23.34
N ARG A 221 -32.49 7.60 23.27
CA ARG A 221 -31.63 7.50 24.46
C ARG A 221 -31.92 8.62 25.46
N ASP A 222 -32.08 9.85 24.98
CA ASP A 222 -32.40 11.00 25.84
C ASP A 222 -33.77 10.85 26.51
N HIS A 223 -34.76 10.36 25.76
CA HIS A 223 -36.09 10.07 26.31
C HIS A 223 -36.04 8.97 27.38
N ALA A 224 -35.34 7.87 27.12
CA ALA A 224 -35.16 6.78 28.08
C ALA A 224 -34.41 7.24 29.34
N ALA A 225 -33.37 8.06 29.19
CA ALA A 225 -32.61 8.63 30.29
C ALA A 225 -33.51 9.49 31.20
N ARG A 226 -34.30 10.41 30.62
CA ARG A 226 -35.24 11.27 31.38
C ARG A 226 -36.29 10.46 32.14
N LYS A 227 -36.87 9.45 31.49
CA LYS A 227 -37.86 8.56 32.12
C LYS A 227 -37.28 7.79 33.31
N SER A 228 -36.01 7.34 33.19
CA SER A 228 -35.30 6.69 34.30
C SER A 228 -34.93 7.62 35.46
N THR A 229 -34.90 8.94 35.21
CA THR A 229 -34.66 9.95 36.27
C THR A 229 -35.95 10.32 36.99
N GLU A 230 -37.09 10.32 36.30
CA GLU A 230 -38.42 10.56 36.88
C GLU A 230 -38.95 9.35 37.67
N GLU A 231 -38.56 8.12 37.32
CA GLU A 231 -38.96 6.88 38.02
C GLU A 231 -38.09 6.52 39.25
N LYS A 232 -37.11 7.36 39.63
CA LYS A 232 -36.46 7.28 40.95
C LYS A 232 -37.13 8.28 41.89
N PRO A 233 -38.09 7.86 42.75
CA PRO A 233 -38.59 8.74 43.80
C PRO A 233 -37.45 8.96 44.80
N ASP A 234 -37.33 10.19 45.30
CA ASP A 234 -36.44 10.53 46.40
C ASP A 234 -36.62 9.55 47.56
N ALA A 235 -35.48 9.04 48.07
CA ALA A 235 -35.42 8.22 49.26
C ALA A 235 -35.79 9.01 50.52
#